data_AF-A0AAV9ZQT8-F1
#
_entry.id   AF-A0AAV9ZQT8-F1
#
_cell.length_a   1.000
_cell.length_b   1.000
_cell.length_c   1.000
_cell.angle_alpha   90.00
_cell.angle_beta   90.00
_cell.angle_gamma   90.00
#
_symmetry.space_group_name_H-M   'P 1'
#
loop_
_entity.id
_entity.type
_entity.pdbx_description
1 polymer ?
#
loop_
_entity_poly.entity_id
_entity_poly.type
_entity_poly.pdbx_seq_one_letter_code
_entity_poly.pdbx_strand_id
1 'polypeptide(L)'
;MSLLQSTEAASGVSVKPFYLHLFPPHLAHLCTIRALANWLYVSDIEDGFLFRKIVSGDRVSRENTHMTSECFLEMFRNNLLDIEIDPAPYGTHSFRRGGCQWLYSCCRWGLIRICDWGGWSTEFSNLTIVKYLISYADEPSERREDYLNPNRPPTKKCFSCGRTCHCI
;
A
#
# COMPACT_ATOMS: atom_id res chain seq x y z
N MET A 1 -15.94 1.58 -13.61
CA MET A 1 -16.40 2.98 -13.43
C MET A 1 -15.18 3.81 -13.11
N SER A 2 -14.69 4.59 -14.08
CA SER A 2 -13.52 5.46 -13.93
C SER A 2 -13.96 6.70 -13.15
N LEU A 3 -13.60 6.79 -11.87
CA LEU A 3 -13.88 7.95 -11.03
C LEU A 3 -12.55 8.54 -10.54
N LEU A 4 -11.80 9.15 -11.46
CA LEU A 4 -10.77 10.14 -11.14
C LEU A 4 -10.77 11.17 -12.27
N GLN A 5 -11.51 12.26 -12.09
CA GLN A 5 -11.25 13.47 -12.86
C GLN A 5 -9.88 13.97 -12.44
N SER A 6 -8.98 14.06 -13.41
CA SER A 6 -7.62 14.57 -13.26
C SER A 6 -7.68 16.00 -12.72
N THR A 7 -7.27 16.20 -11.48
CA THR A 7 -6.89 17.52 -11.00
C THR A 7 -5.51 17.84 -11.59
N GLU A 8 -5.43 18.91 -12.38
CA GLU A 8 -4.16 19.44 -12.87
C GLU A 8 -3.30 19.83 -11.65
N ALA A 9 -2.20 19.09 -11.44
CA ALA A 9 -1.21 19.47 -10.45
C ALA A 9 -0.47 20.72 -10.94
N ALA A 10 -0.24 21.69 -10.03
CA ALA A 10 0.46 22.95 -10.27
C ALA A 10 1.96 22.82 -10.62
N SER A 11 2.43 21.61 -10.94
CA SER A 11 3.70 21.32 -11.57
C SER A 11 3.37 20.40 -12.75
N GLY A 12 3.75 20.76 -13.97
CA GLY A 12 3.28 20.19 -15.25
C GLY A 12 3.53 18.69 -15.52
N VAL A 13 3.66 17.86 -14.48
CA VAL A 13 3.61 16.40 -14.55
C VAL A 13 2.18 15.95 -14.24
N SER A 14 1.41 15.71 -15.29
CA SER A 14 0.11 15.03 -15.20
C SER A 14 0.35 13.60 -14.71
N VAL A 15 0.00 13.32 -13.45
CA VAL A 15 -0.01 11.95 -12.92
C VAL A 15 -1.16 11.22 -13.59
N LYS A 16 -0.84 10.19 -14.39
CA LYS A 16 -1.87 9.35 -15.01
C LYS A 16 -2.71 8.67 -13.92
N PRO A 17 -4.05 8.61 -14.07
CA PRO A 17 -4.90 7.97 -13.09
C PRO A 17 -4.62 6.46 -13.03
N PHE A 18 -4.70 5.90 -11.82
CA PHE A 18 -4.71 4.45 -11.64
C PHE A 18 -6.11 3.90 -11.95
N TYR A 19 -6.15 2.76 -12.66
CA TYR A 19 -7.37 1.99 -12.81
C TYR A 19 -7.54 1.10 -11.57
N LEU A 20 -8.63 1.33 -10.84
CA LEU A 20 -8.98 0.53 -9.66
C LEU A 20 -9.85 -0.66 -10.07
N HIS A 21 -9.51 -1.83 -9.56
CA HIS A 21 -10.22 -3.07 -9.84
C HIS A 21 -10.72 -3.72 -8.54
N LEU A 22 -11.88 -4.37 -8.61
CA LEU A 22 -12.39 -5.18 -7.51
C LEU A 22 -11.50 -6.43 -7.36
N PHE A 23 -10.99 -6.65 -6.14
CA PHE A 23 -10.15 -7.81 -5.83
C PHE A 23 -11.00 -9.03 -5.48
N PRO A 24 -10.47 -10.26 -5.64
CA PRO A 24 -11.18 -11.47 -5.22
C PRO A 24 -11.44 -11.49 -3.70
N PRO A 25 -12.41 -12.30 -3.22
CA PRO A 25 -12.82 -12.29 -1.80
C PRO A 25 -11.68 -12.53 -0.80
N HIS A 26 -10.72 -13.41 -1.11
CA HIS A 26 -9.60 -13.70 -0.22
C HIS A 26 -8.62 -12.51 -0.05
N LEU A 27 -8.68 -11.49 -0.93
CA LEU A 27 -7.92 -10.24 -0.84
C LEU A 27 -8.83 -9.05 -0.50
N ALA A 28 -10.02 -9.29 0.09
CA ALA A 28 -10.97 -8.24 0.39
C ALA A 28 -10.38 -7.13 1.28
N HIS A 29 -9.52 -7.49 2.23
CA HIS A 29 -8.82 -6.58 3.15
C HIS A 29 -7.82 -5.63 2.46
N LEU A 30 -7.37 -5.96 1.24
CA LEU A 30 -6.48 -5.09 0.43
C LEU A 30 -7.24 -4.34 -0.67
N CYS A 31 -8.55 -4.51 -0.78
CA CYS A 31 -9.30 -4.04 -1.93
C CYS A 31 -9.69 -2.56 -1.79
N THR A 32 -9.00 -1.69 -2.53
CA THR A 32 -9.29 -0.24 -2.55
C THR A 32 -10.73 0.08 -2.91
N ILE A 33 -11.34 -0.64 -3.87
CA ILE A 33 -12.75 -0.42 -4.24
C ILE A 33 -13.69 -0.68 -3.06
N ARG A 34 -13.48 -1.77 -2.31
CA ARG A 34 -14.32 -2.08 -1.13
C ARG A 34 -14.09 -1.08 -0.01
N ALA A 35 -12.82 -0.75 0.27
CA ALA A 35 -12.47 0.24 1.28
C ALA A 35 -13.09 1.61 0.97
N LEU A 36 -12.99 2.05 -0.29
CA LEU A 36 -13.56 3.30 -0.75
C LEU A 36 -15.09 3.31 -0.70
N ALA A 37 -15.74 2.24 -1.14
CA ALA A 37 -17.20 2.12 -1.08
C ALA A 37 -17.71 2.17 0.37
N ASN A 38 -17.05 1.44 1.28
CA ASN A 38 -17.37 1.49 2.70
C ASN A 38 -17.15 2.89 3.27
N TRP A 39 -16.04 3.53 2.92
CA TRP A 39 -15.72 4.89 3.36
C TRP A 39 -16.79 5.89 2.91
N LEU A 40 -17.18 5.88 1.64
CA LEU A 40 -18.23 6.77 1.12
C LEU A 40 -19.57 6.54 1.82
N TYR A 41 -19.93 5.27 2.06
CA TYR A 41 -21.14 4.92 2.79
C TYR A 41 -21.16 5.44 4.24
N VAL A 42 -20.06 5.28 4.98
CA VAL A 42 -20.02 5.71 6.40
C VAL A 42 -19.77 7.21 6.57
N SER A 43 -19.07 7.84 5.63
CA SER A 43 -18.72 9.27 5.70
C SER A 43 -19.82 10.19 5.17
N ASP A 44 -20.77 9.65 4.40
CA ASP A 44 -21.87 10.40 3.77
C ASP A 44 -21.35 11.56 2.89
N ILE A 45 -20.18 11.38 2.28
CA ILE A 45 -19.56 12.36 1.39
C ILE A 45 -20.08 12.14 -0.03
N GLU A 46 -20.82 13.11 -0.55
CA GLU A 46 -21.33 13.10 -1.92
C GLU A 46 -20.46 13.94 -2.88
N ASP A 47 -19.77 14.95 -2.37
CA ASP A 47 -18.98 15.91 -3.15
C ASP A 47 -17.71 16.41 -2.43
N GLY A 48 -16.83 17.09 -3.16
CA GLY A 48 -15.64 17.73 -2.60
C GLY A 48 -14.49 16.76 -2.29
N PHE A 49 -13.76 17.01 -1.19
CA PHE A 49 -12.64 16.18 -0.79
C PHE A 49 -13.11 14.81 -0.33
N LEU A 50 -12.54 13.76 -0.93
CA LEU A 50 -12.82 12.37 -0.57
C LEU A 50 -12.39 12.04 0.88
N PHE A 51 -11.23 12.55 1.30
CA PHE A 51 -10.71 12.38 2.66
C PHE A 51 -10.76 13.73 3.37
N ARG A 52 -11.84 13.96 4.10
CA ARG A 52 -12.04 15.17 4.89
C ARG A 52 -11.33 15.09 6.23
N LYS A 53 -11.05 16.24 6.83
CA LYS A 53 -10.50 16.34 8.18
C LYS A 53 -11.35 15.53 9.17
N ILE A 54 -10.69 14.79 10.06
CA ILE A 54 -11.33 14.12 11.20
C ILE A 54 -11.32 15.08 12.39
N VAL A 55 -12.45 15.19 13.07
CA VAL A 55 -12.65 16.02 14.26
C VAL A 55 -12.88 15.14 15.49
N SER A 56 -12.95 15.76 16.67
CA SER A 56 -13.12 15.06 17.94
C SER A 56 -14.23 14.00 17.92
N GLY A 57 -13.89 12.82 18.43
CA GLY A 57 -14.72 11.61 18.46
C GLY A 57 -14.71 10.82 17.15
N ASP A 58 -13.61 10.86 16.38
CA ASP A 58 -13.43 10.19 15.10
C ASP A 58 -14.50 10.52 14.05
N ARG A 59 -15.07 11.72 14.13
CA ARG A 59 -16.11 12.17 13.21
C ARG A 59 -15.50 12.82 11.98
N VAL A 60 -16.06 12.52 10.82
CA VAL A 60 -15.69 13.18 9.56
C VAL A 60 -16.26 14.60 9.56
N SER A 61 -15.43 15.60 9.22
CA SER A 61 -15.89 16.99 9.11
C SER A 61 -16.91 17.13 7.97
N ARG A 62 -17.98 17.90 8.23
CA ARG A 62 -18.95 18.31 7.20
C ARG A 62 -18.40 19.40 6.29
N GLU A 63 -17.40 20.14 6.76
CA GLU A 63 -16.72 21.15 5.95
C GLU A 63 -15.93 20.47 4.84
N ASN A 64 -15.92 21.09 3.65
CA ASN A 64 -15.13 20.61 2.52
C ASN A 64 -13.63 20.96 2.69
N THR A 65 -13.01 20.42 3.73
CA THR A 65 -11.60 20.61 4.08
C THR A 65 -10.86 19.29 4.03
N HIS A 66 -9.71 19.27 3.35
CA HIS A 66 -8.90 18.07 3.20
C HIS A 66 -8.28 17.65 4.54
N MET A 67 -8.10 16.34 4.72
CA MET A 67 -7.27 15.79 5.78
C MET A 67 -5.81 16.17 5.56
N THR A 68 -5.13 16.66 6.60
CA THR A 68 -3.69 16.95 6.52
C THR A 68 -2.87 15.67 6.72
N SER A 69 -1.62 15.68 6.26
CA SER A 69 -0.70 14.55 6.44
C SER A 69 -0.43 14.26 7.91
N GLU A 70 -0.39 15.29 8.75
CA GLU A 70 -0.16 15.19 10.20
C GLU A 70 -1.33 14.49 10.89
N CYS A 71 -2.56 14.89 10.56
CA CYS A 71 -3.78 14.26 11.08
C CYS A 71 -3.85 12.78 10.66
N PHE A 72 -3.54 12.48 9.40
CA PHE A 72 -3.46 11.11 8.92
C PHE A 72 -2.40 10.29 9.68
N LEU A 73 -1.20 10.84 9.86
CA LEU A 73 -0.11 10.15 10.57
C LEU A 73 -0.45 9.88 12.02
N GLU A 74 -1.08 10.84 12.71
CA GLU A 74 -1.53 10.66 14.09
C GLU A 74 -2.51 9.48 14.21
N MET A 75 -3.58 9.50 13.40
CA MET A 75 -4.56 8.41 13.38
C MET A 75 -3.95 7.07 13.00
N PHE A 76 -3.07 7.05 12.00
CA PHE A 76 -2.39 5.84 11.57
C PHE A 76 -1.54 5.24 12.69
N ARG A 77 -0.81 6.07 13.44
CA ARG A 77 0.00 5.61 14.58
C ARG A 77 -0.87 5.10 15.73
N ASN A 78 -2.01 5.72 15.98
CA ASN A 78 -2.98 5.23 16.96
C ASN A 78 -3.50 3.83 16.58
N ASN A 79 -3.85 3.63 15.31
CA ASN A 79 -4.26 2.31 14.81
C ASN A 79 -3.16 1.24 14.97
N LEU A 80 -1.87 1.62 14.85
CA LEU A 80 -0.75 0.69 15.10
C LEU A 80 -0.64 0.34 16.58
N LEU A 81 -0.84 1.31 17.47
CA LEU A 81 -0.86 1.07 18.92
C LEU A 81 -2.00 0.14 19.33
N ASP A 82 -3.18 0.29 18.72
CA ASP A 82 -4.35 -0.56 18.99
C ASP A 82 -4.11 -2.05 18.66
N ILE A 83 -3.15 -2.33 17.78
CA ILE A 83 -2.73 -3.70 17.41
C ILE A 83 -1.35 -4.06 17.96
N GLU A 84 -0.86 -3.32 18.97
CA GLU A 84 0.40 -3.58 19.68
C GLU A 84 1.65 -3.52 18.78
N ILE A 85 1.63 -2.70 17.73
CA ILE A 85 2.78 -2.44 16.85
C ILE A 85 3.41 -1.09 17.20
N ASP A 86 4.74 -1.07 17.40
CA ASP A 86 5.49 0.18 17.59
C ASP A 86 5.32 1.11 16.36
N PRO A 87 4.74 2.31 16.52
CA PRO A 87 4.52 3.23 15.41
C PRO A 87 5.78 3.97 14.96
N ALA A 88 6.87 3.99 15.75
CA ALA A 88 8.08 4.75 15.46
C ALA A 88 8.72 4.46 14.07
N PRO A 89 8.80 3.20 13.59
CA PRO A 89 9.26 2.89 12.23
C PRO A 89 8.40 3.47 11.10
N TYR A 90 7.15 3.85 11.38
CA TYR A 90 6.12 4.07 10.37
C TYR A 90 5.84 5.55 10.11
N GLY A 91 5.74 5.89 8.82
CA GLY A 91 5.47 7.25 8.34
C GLY A 91 4.80 7.24 6.97
N THR A 92 4.72 8.40 6.32
CA THR A 92 4.01 8.57 5.02
C THR A 92 4.60 7.69 3.91
N HIS A 93 5.89 7.38 3.98
CA HIS A 93 6.57 6.50 3.02
C HIS A 93 6.29 5.00 3.26
N SER A 94 5.76 4.62 4.43
CA SER A 94 5.53 3.21 4.78
C SER A 94 4.50 2.55 3.86
N PHE A 95 3.51 3.29 3.36
CA PHE A 95 2.52 2.76 2.41
C PHE A 95 3.14 2.41 1.05
N ARG A 96 4.01 3.27 0.53
CA ARG A 96 4.74 3.00 -0.71
C ARG A 96 5.69 1.82 -0.54
N ARG A 97 6.40 1.75 0.60
CA ARG A 97 7.28 0.63 0.95
C ARG A 97 6.50 -0.68 1.08
N GLY A 98 5.46 -0.73 1.91
CA GLY A 98 4.62 -1.90 2.09
C GLY A 98 3.98 -2.38 0.79
N GLY A 99 3.53 -1.44 -0.06
CA GLY A 99 3.05 -1.75 -1.41
C GLY A 99 4.12 -2.39 -2.30
N CYS A 100 5.34 -1.84 -2.33
CA CYS A 100 6.45 -2.43 -3.08
C CYS A 100 6.81 -3.84 -2.57
N GLN A 101 6.88 -4.01 -1.25
CA GLN A 101 7.17 -5.29 -0.61
C GLN A 101 6.08 -6.33 -0.92
N TRP A 102 4.80 -5.96 -0.85
CA TRP A 102 3.69 -6.86 -1.20
C TRP A 102 3.69 -7.22 -2.69
N LEU A 103 3.95 -6.27 -3.58
CA LEU A 103 4.04 -6.54 -5.03
C LEU A 103 5.22 -7.45 -5.37
N TYR A 104 6.35 -7.28 -4.68
CA TYR A 104 7.55 -8.10 -4.85
C TYR A 104 7.35 -9.52 -4.28
N SER A 105 7.02 -9.61 -3.00
CA SER A 105 6.94 -10.88 -2.27
C SER A 105 5.65 -11.63 -2.59
N CYS A 106 4.48 -11.01 -2.50
CA CYS A 106 3.23 -11.75 -2.69
C CYS A 106 2.83 -11.87 -4.17
N CYS A 107 2.99 -10.80 -4.96
CA CYS A 107 2.57 -10.79 -6.36
C CYS A 107 3.68 -11.19 -7.36
N ARG A 108 4.94 -11.30 -6.91
CA ARG A 108 6.09 -11.67 -7.75
C ARG A 108 6.27 -10.75 -8.97
N TRP A 109 5.99 -9.47 -8.82
CA TRP A 109 6.26 -8.51 -9.87
C TRP A 109 7.78 -8.34 -10.04
N GLY A 110 8.24 -8.28 -11.29
CA GLY A 110 9.62 -7.93 -11.60
C GLY A 110 9.93 -6.50 -11.17
N LEU A 111 11.19 -6.24 -10.79
CA LEU A 111 11.62 -4.94 -10.26
C LEU A 111 11.27 -3.77 -11.18
N ILE A 112 11.48 -3.92 -12.50
CA ILE A 112 11.15 -2.88 -13.49
C ILE A 112 9.68 -2.46 -13.37
N ARG A 113 8.77 -3.43 -13.30
CA ARG A 113 7.32 -3.17 -13.17
C ARG A 113 6.97 -2.50 -11.84
N ILE A 114 7.68 -2.85 -10.76
CA ILE A 114 7.51 -2.19 -9.45
C ILE A 114 8.00 -0.74 -9.51
N CYS A 115 9.13 -0.48 -10.16
CA CYS A 115 9.65 0.87 -10.37
C CYS A 115 8.66 1.74 -11.16
N ASP A 116 8.09 1.20 -12.24
CA ASP A 116 7.08 1.87 -13.06
C ASP A 116 5.82 2.18 -12.23
N TRP A 117 5.35 1.23 -11.42
CA TRP A 117 4.19 1.40 -10.55
C TRP A 117 4.43 2.43 -9.44
N GLY A 118 5.63 2.43 -8.84
CA GLY A 118 6.02 3.36 -7.79
C GLY A 118 6.16 4.82 -8.26
N GLY A 119 6.10 5.04 -9.58
CA GLY A 119 6.28 6.35 -10.21
C GLY A 119 7.68 6.90 -9.99
N TRP A 120 8.69 6.02 -9.93
CA TRP A 120 10.06 6.46 -9.71
C TRP A 120 10.67 7.01 -11.01
N SER A 121 11.38 8.14 -10.91
CA SER A 121 12.14 8.73 -12.03
C SER A 121 13.12 7.73 -12.62
N THR A 122 13.43 7.77 -13.91
CA THR A 122 14.49 6.93 -14.49
C THR A 122 15.89 7.15 -13.88
N GLU A 123 16.06 8.20 -13.06
CA GLU A 123 17.32 8.63 -12.43
C GLU A 123 17.45 8.30 -10.93
N PHE A 124 16.74 7.31 -10.38
CA PHE A 124 16.97 6.93 -8.98
C PHE A 124 18.27 6.15 -8.80
N SER A 125 18.89 6.30 -7.62
CA SER A 125 19.97 5.41 -7.20
C SER A 125 19.43 4.02 -6.84
N ASN A 126 20.22 2.98 -7.06
CA ASN A 126 19.89 1.61 -6.62
C ASN A 126 19.57 1.53 -5.12
N LEU A 127 20.16 2.41 -4.30
CA LEU A 127 19.88 2.51 -2.86
C LEU A 127 18.44 2.93 -2.57
N THR A 128 17.83 3.74 -3.42
CA THR A 128 16.41 4.12 -3.28
C THR A 128 15.51 2.90 -3.44
N ILE A 129 15.74 2.06 -4.46
CA ILE A 129 14.98 0.83 -4.67
C ILE A 129 15.12 -0.09 -3.44
N VAL A 130 16.35 -0.30 -2.98
CA VAL A 130 16.62 -1.17 -1.81
C VAL A 130 15.86 -0.68 -0.58
N LYS A 131 15.82 0.63 -0.32
CA LYS A 131 15.06 1.21 0.80
C LYS A 131 13.55 0.98 0.72
N TYR A 132 12.98 0.70 -0.45
CA TYR A 132 11.55 0.40 -0.62
C TYR A 132 11.25 -1.09 -0.64
N LEU A 133 12.25 -1.94 -0.88
CA LEU A 133 12.10 -3.40 -0.87
C LEU A 133 12.49 -4.05 0.45
N ILE A 134 13.42 -3.43 1.20
CA ILE A 134 13.99 -3.98 2.43
C ILE A 134 13.90 -2.93 3.53
N SER A 135 13.34 -3.35 4.67
CA SER A 135 13.28 -2.62 5.93
C SER A 135 14.09 -3.35 7.00
N TYR A 136 14.60 -2.61 7.98
CA TYR A 136 15.20 -3.21 9.18
C TYR A 136 14.17 -3.98 10.02
N ALA A 137 12.88 -3.64 9.87
CA ALA A 137 11.77 -4.30 10.55
C ALA A 137 11.27 -5.54 9.79
N ASP A 138 11.86 -5.88 8.63
CA ASP A 138 11.45 -7.06 7.88
C ASP A 138 12.00 -8.33 8.56
N GLU A 139 11.12 -9.26 8.87
CA GLU A 139 11.52 -10.58 9.35
C GLU A 139 12.05 -11.44 8.19
N PRO A 140 13.14 -12.21 8.39
CA PRO A 140 13.58 -13.18 7.41
C PRO A 140 12.44 -14.15 7.11
N SER A 141 12.00 -14.16 5.87
CA SER A 141 10.95 -15.08 5.45
C SER A 141 11.45 -16.53 5.56
N GLU A 142 12.71 -16.81 5.17
CA GLU A 142 13.25 -18.17 5.13
C GLU A 142 14.32 -18.43 6.18
N ARG A 143 14.39 -19.68 6.66
CA ARG A 143 15.48 -20.15 7.51
C ARG A 143 16.77 -20.23 6.68
N ARG A 144 17.90 -19.91 7.32
CA ARG A 144 19.18 -19.79 6.63
C ARG A 144 19.63 -21.10 5.97
N GLU A 145 19.37 -22.23 6.62
CA GLU A 145 19.71 -23.57 6.13
C GLU A 145 18.96 -23.96 4.85
N ASP A 146 17.84 -23.30 4.55
CA ASP A 146 16.97 -23.64 3.44
C ASP A 146 17.34 -22.92 2.14
N TYR A 147 18.24 -21.92 2.16
CA TYR A 147 18.57 -21.11 0.98
C TYR A 147 19.19 -21.89 -0.18
N LEU A 148 19.99 -22.91 0.12
CA LEU A 148 20.71 -23.71 -0.87
C LEU A 148 20.39 -25.21 -0.74
N ASN A 149 19.35 -25.58 0.01
CA ASN A 149 18.99 -26.98 0.20
C ASN A 149 18.29 -27.53 -1.07
N PRO A 150 18.95 -28.40 -1.86
CA PRO A 150 18.37 -28.90 -3.12
C PRO A 150 17.21 -29.87 -2.88
N ASN A 151 17.08 -30.38 -1.66
CA ASN A 151 16.05 -31.35 -1.25
C ASN A 151 14.88 -30.67 -0.53
N ARG A 152 14.83 -29.33 -0.51
CA ARG A 152 13.73 -28.61 0.13
C ARG A 152 12.42 -28.94 -0.60
N PRO A 153 11.35 -29.33 0.10
CA PRO A 153 10.05 -29.53 -0.53
C PRO A 153 9.45 -28.18 -0.99
N PRO A 154 8.75 -28.13 -2.13
CA PRO A 154 8.09 -26.90 -2.59
C PRO A 154 7.06 -26.41 -1.56
N THR A 155 7.03 -25.09 -1.29
CA THR A 155 6.05 -24.47 -0.39
C THR A 155 4.64 -24.47 -1.03
N LYS A 156 3.62 -24.14 -0.22
CA LYS A 156 2.20 -24.04 -0.62
C LYS A 156 2.03 -23.33 -1.97
N LYS A 157 1.07 -23.80 -2.78
CA LYS A 157 0.74 -23.22 -4.09
C LYS A 157 0.37 -21.73 -3.94
N CYS A 158 1.05 -20.85 -4.69
CA CYS A 158 0.72 -19.43 -4.68
C CYS A 158 -0.69 -19.21 -5.22
N PHE A 159 -1.55 -18.53 -4.46
CA PHE A 159 -2.94 -18.24 -4.87
C PHE A 159 -3.03 -17.25 -6.05
N SER A 160 -1.99 -16.44 -6.28
CA SER A 160 -1.98 -15.43 -7.33
C SER A 160 -1.53 -15.99 -8.69
N CYS A 161 -0.45 -16.78 -8.73
CA CYS A 161 0.12 -17.29 -9.99
C CYS A 161 -0.06 -18.79 -10.20
N GLY A 162 -0.59 -19.53 -9.21
CA GLY A 162 -0.83 -20.97 -9.30
C GLY A 162 0.43 -21.85 -9.32
N ARG A 163 1.63 -21.26 -9.23
CA ARG A 163 2.90 -22.01 -9.19
C ARG A 163 3.20 -22.48 -7.77
N THR A 164 3.71 -23.69 -7.64
CA THR A 164 4.40 -24.16 -6.42
C THR A 164 5.80 -23.57 -6.43
N CYS A 165 6.13 -22.70 -5.48
CA CYS A 165 7.49 -22.22 -5.32
C CYS A 165 7.85 -22.18 -3.84
N HIS A 166 9.14 -22.15 -3.53
CA HIS A 166 9.64 -22.09 -2.14
C HIS A 166 9.31 -20.77 -1.42
N CYS A 167 8.83 -19.82 -2.19
CA CYS A 167 8.63 -18.45 -1.82
C CYS A 167 7.43 -18.26 -0.86
N ILE A 168 7.63 -17.45 0.17
CA ILE A 168 6.62 -17.05 1.16
C ILE A 168 5.84 -15.84 0.66
#